data_AF-A0A2W4K2X8-F1
#
_entry.id   AF-A0A2W4K2X8-F1
#
_cell.length_a   1.000
_cell.length_b   1.000
_cell.length_c   1.000
_cell.angle_alpha   90.00
_cell.angle_beta   90.00
_cell.angle_gamma   90.00
#
_symmetry.space_group_name_H-M   'P 1'
#
loop_
_entity.id
_entity.type
_entity.pdbx_description
1 polymer ?
#
loop_
_entity_poly.entity_id
_entity_poly.type
_entity_poly.pdbx_seq_one_letter_code
_entity_poly.pdbx_strand_id
1 'polypeptide(L)'
;MSNSVVKSNVSSEERDEIIISELGQQRVCPFLASMDELSKHGQLTKWIEGHDILLYIFEGKVKAISNICRHFGGPVGYHKAKGGKFTCLWHNWEYDCSSGACLTNSNLPLREYSLHIRDQKIYIDLL
;
A
#
# COMPACT_ATOMS: atom_id res chain seq x y z
N MET A 1 -33.19 35.36 18.17
CA MET A 1 -32.07 35.27 17.20
C MET A 1 -31.55 33.87 17.24
N SER A 2 -31.95 33.10 16.23
CA SER A 2 -31.62 31.70 16.03
C SER A 2 -30.14 31.54 15.71
N ASN A 3 -29.47 30.60 16.36
CA ASN A 3 -28.27 29.99 15.79
C ASN A 3 -28.40 28.47 15.92
N SER A 4 -28.97 27.87 14.88
CA SER A 4 -28.75 26.47 14.53
C SER A 4 -27.46 26.40 13.74
N VAL A 5 -26.47 25.60 14.14
CA VAL A 5 -25.49 25.02 13.20
C VAL A 5 -25.06 23.64 13.72
N VAL A 6 -25.65 22.63 13.08
CA VAL A 6 -25.05 21.37 12.60
C VAL A 6 -24.46 20.40 13.63
N LYS A 7 -25.27 19.39 13.95
CA LYS A 7 -24.79 18.03 14.25
C LYS A 7 -24.14 17.49 12.96
N SER A 8 -22.83 17.30 12.94
CA SER A 8 -22.19 16.50 11.89
C SER A 8 -22.46 15.03 12.21
N ASN A 9 -23.49 14.49 11.56
CA ASN A 9 -23.66 13.05 11.41
C ASN A 9 -22.48 12.53 10.59
N VAL A 10 -21.48 11.95 11.25
CA VAL A 10 -20.55 11.03 10.58
C VAL A 10 -21.33 9.74 10.39
N SER A 11 -21.90 9.56 9.20
CA SER A 11 -22.41 8.26 8.77
C SER A 11 -21.23 7.30 8.70
N SER A 12 -21.32 6.18 9.42
CA SER A 12 -20.47 5.01 9.26
C SER A 12 -20.59 4.53 7.80
N GLU A 13 -19.64 4.93 6.96
CA GLU A 13 -19.47 4.36 5.63
C GLU A 13 -19.10 2.87 5.81
N GLU A 14 -19.88 1.97 5.22
CA GLU A 14 -19.48 0.56 5.06
C GLU A 14 -18.08 0.54 4.44
N ARG A 15 -17.10 0.01 5.16
CA ARG A 15 -15.75 -0.17 4.62
C ARG A 15 -15.86 -1.20 3.49
N ASP A 16 -15.44 -0.81 2.29
CA ASP A 16 -15.31 -1.74 1.17
C ASP A 16 -14.18 -2.71 1.52
N GLU A 17 -14.54 -3.92 1.94
CA GLU A 17 -13.62 -4.95 2.40
C GLU A 17 -14.10 -6.32 1.93
N ILE A 18 -13.16 -7.26 1.79
CA ILE A 18 -13.47 -8.66 1.51
C ILE A 18 -12.99 -9.53 2.67
N ILE A 19 -13.62 -10.68 2.85
CA ILE A 19 -13.17 -11.71 3.79
C ILE A 19 -12.51 -12.81 2.99
N ILE A 20 -11.21 -13.03 3.24
CA ILE A 20 -10.46 -14.14 2.69
C ILE A 20 -10.39 -15.25 3.74
N SER A 21 -10.78 -16.46 3.35
CA SER A 21 -10.72 -17.65 4.18
C SER A 21 -9.67 -18.61 3.61
N GLU A 22 -8.52 -18.76 4.29
CA GLU A 22 -7.42 -19.63 3.86
C GLU A 22 -6.89 -20.39 5.08
N LEU A 23 -6.64 -21.70 4.92
CA LEU A 23 -6.07 -22.57 5.97
C LEU A 23 -6.83 -22.51 7.31
N GLY A 24 -8.16 -22.30 7.26
CA GLY A 24 -9.00 -22.18 8.46
C GLY A 24 -8.93 -20.83 9.17
N GLN A 25 -8.21 -19.84 8.62
CA GLN A 25 -8.16 -18.49 9.14
C GLN A 25 -8.96 -17.54 8.24
N GLN A 26 -9.72 -16.64 8.87
CA GLN A 26 -10.42 -15.57 8.17
C GLN A 26 -9.69 -14.26 8.39
N ARG A 27 -9.47 -13.53 7.30
CA ARG A 27 -8.81 -12.22 7.31
C ARG A 27 -9.71 -11.22 6.59
N VAL A 28 -9.87 -10.05 7.19
CA VAL A 28 -10.53 -8.91 6.56
C VAL A 28 -9.48 -8.16 5.75
N CYS A 29 -9.73 -8.01 4.46
CA CYS A 29 -8.83 -7.32 3.54
C CYS A 29 -9.55 -6.06 3.03
N PRO A 30 -9.18 -4.87 3.52
CA PRO A 30 -9.83 -3.64 3.09
C PRO A 30 -9.43 -3.25 1.67
N PHE A 31 -10.30 -2.48 1.00
CA PHE A 31 -10.06 -1.90 -0.31
C PHE A 31 -8.90 -0.91 -0.24
N LEU A 32 -7.93 -1.06 -1.15
CA LEU A 32 -6.76 -0.21 -1.25
C LEU A 32 -6.87 0.80 -2.40
N ALA A 33 -7.18 0.31 -3.61
CA ALA A 33 -7.23 1.09 -4.83
C ALA A 33 -7.95 0.33 -5.96
N SER A 34 -8.32 1.03 -7.04
CA SER A 34 -8.77 0.38 -8.27
C SER A 34 -7.60 0.08 -9.22
N MET A 35 -7.78 -0.91 -10.09
CA MET A 35 -6.84 -1.22 -11.17
C MET A 35 -6.69 -0.05 -12.15
N ASP A 36 -7.75 0.74 -12.38
CA ASP A 36 -7.71 1.92 -13.26
C ASP A 36 -6.82 3.03 -12.67
N GLU A 37 -7.01 3.33 -11.38
CA GLU A 37 -6.17 4.31 -10.67
C GLU A 37 -4.70 3.89 -10.72
N LEU A 38 -4.42 2.62 -10.42
CA LEU A 38 -3.06 2.09 -10.46
C LEU A 38 -2.48 2.14 -11.87
N SER A 39 -3.24 1.76 -12.90
CA SER A 39 -2.74 1.72 -14.29
C SER A 39 -2.45 3.12 -14.82
N LYS A 40 -3.25 4.12 -14.45
CA LYS A 40 -3.04 5.52 -14.84
C LYS A 40 -1.73 6.10 -14.31
N HIS A 41 -1.33 5.71 -13.10
CA HIS A 41 -0.15 6.27 -12.45
C HIS A 41 1.06 5.32 -12.48
N GLY A 42 0.87 4.02 -12.68
CA GLY A 42 1.88 2.95 -12.58
C GLY A 42 2.34 2.63 -11.15
N GLN A 43 2.14 3.56 -10.21
CA GLN A 43 2.52 3.46 -8.79
C GLN A 43 1.72 4.49 -7.98
N LEU A 44 1.31 4.10 -6.78
CA LEU A 44 0.54 4.87 -5.81
C LEU A 44 1.08 4.66 -4.40
N THR A 45 0.88 5.65 -3.52
CA THR A 45 1.04 5.49 -2.07
C THR A 45 -0.30 5.68 -1.38
N LYS A 46 -0.66 4.81 -0.44
CA LYS A 46 -1.95 4.85 0.27
C LYS A 46 -1.73 4.57 1.76
N TRP A 47 -2.35 5.38 2.60
CA TRP A 47 -2.43 5.11 4.04
C TRP A 47 -3.69 4.31 4.34
N ILE A 48 -3.56 3.17 5.00
CA ILE A 48 -4.68 2.32 5.39
C ILE A 48 -4.39 1.63 6.72
N GLU A 49 -5.30 1.80 7.69
CA GLU A 49 -5.24 1.14 9.01
C GLU A 49 -3.87 1.21 9.71
N GLY A 50 -3.18 2.35 9.61
CA GLY A 50 -1.86 2.56 10.25
C GLY A 50 -0.67 2.08 9.41
N HIS A 51 -0.90 1.63 8.18
CA HIS A 51 0.14 1.25 7.24
C HIS A 51 0.25 2.24 6.09
N ASP A 52 1.47 2.68 5.77
CA ASP A 52 1.76 3.41 4.54
C ASP A 52 2.23 2.42 3.46
N ILE A 53 1.41 2.26 2.43
CA ILE A 53 1.54 1.23 1.41
C ILE A 53 2.04 1.85 0.11
N LEU A 54 3.09 1.28 -0.46
CA LEU A 54 3.55 1.53 -1.82
C LEU A 54 3.01 0.43 -2.74
N LEU A 55 2.03 0.78 -3.57
CA LEU A 55 1.39 -0.09 -4.56
C LEU A 55 1.91 0.24 -5.96
N TYR A 56 2.32 -0.75 -6.75
CA TYR A 56 2.95 -0.53 -8.05
C TYR A 56 2.80 -1.73 -8.98
N ILE A 57 3.01 -1.49 -10.27
CA ILE A 57 3.11 -2.55 -11.28
C ILE A 57 4.60 -2.78 -11.60
N PHE A 58 5.05 -4.02 -11.47
CA PHE A 58 6.39 -4.43 -11.86
C PHE A 58 6.30 -5.73 -12.67
N GLU A 59 6.87 -5.71 -13.88
CA GLU A 59 6.84 -6.85 -14.82
C GLU A 59 5.43 -7.44 -15.03
N GLY A 60 4.43 -6.57 -15.16
CA GLY A 60 3.03 -6.94 -15.37
C GLY A 60 2.30 -7.45 -14.12
N LYS A 61 2.97 -7.50 -12.95
CA LYS A 61 2.37 -7.93 -11.69
C LYS A 61 2.11 -6.73 -10.79
N VAL A 62 0.94 -6.73 -10.14
CA VAL A 62 0.62 -5.78 -9.08
C VAL A 62 1.31 -6.22 -7.80
N LYS A 63 2.04 -5.32 -7.15
CA LYS A 63 2.77 -5.57 -5.91
C LYS A 63 2.52 -4.46 -4.90
N ALA A 64 2.54 -4.81 -3.62
CA ALA A 64 2.47 -3.86 -2.51
C ALA A 64 3.58 -4.13 -1.49
N ILE A 65 4.29 -3.08 -1.10
CA ILE A 65 5.31 -3.11 -0.05
C ILE A 65 5.10 -1.94 0.91
N SER A 66 5.75 -1.97 2.07
CA SER A 66 5.78 -0.80 2.96
C SER A 66 6.45 0.38 2.26
N ASN A 67 5.82 1.55 2.31
CA ASN A 67 6.40 2.81 1.86
C ASN A 67 7.40 3.40 2.86
N ILE A 68 7.58 2.76 4.02
CA ILE A 68 8.40 3.24 5.14
C ILE A 68 9.76 2.56 5.11
N CYS A 69 10.80 3.33 4.81
CA CYS A 69 12.19 2.85 4.77
C CYS A 69 12.61 2.32 6.15
N ARG A 70 13.21 1.12 6.18
CA ARG A 70 13.64 0.45 7.42
C ARG A 70 14.83 1.11 8.11
N HIS A 71 15.46 2.10 7.50
CA HIS A 71 16.53 2.87 8.11
C HIS A 71 16.01 3.83 9.17
N PHE A 72 15.34 4.92 8.75
CA PHE A 72 14.79 5.94 9.66
C PHE A 72 13.35 6.36 9.30
N GLY A 73 12.65 5.59 8.47
CA GLY A 73 11.23 5.83 8.19
C GLY A 73 10.92 6.73 6.99
N GLY A 74 11.92 7.10 6.21
CA GLY A 74 11.72 7.94 5.01
C GLY A 74 10.87 7.28 3.93
N PRO A 75 10.22 8.08 3.06
CA PRO A 75 9.33 7.56 2.03
C PRO A 75 10.12 6.88 0.90
N VAL A 76 9.79 5.63 0.62
CA VAL A 76 10.45 4.80 -0.42
C VAL A 76 9.89 5.12 -1.80
N GLY A 77 8.57 5.28 -1.89
CA GLY A 77 7.81 5.51 -3.12
C GLY A 77 7.63 6.97 -3.50
N TYR A 78 8.41 7.90 -2.92
CA TYR A 78 8.34 9.32 -3.28
C TYR A 78 8.74 9.54 -4.75
N HIS A 79 9.76 8.82 -5.21
CA HIS A 79 10.15 8.78 -6.62
C HIS A 79 9.58 7.53 -7.29
N LYS A 80 9.44 7.57 -8.63
CA LYS A 80 9.14 6.38 -9.41
C LYS A 80 10.32 5.41 -9.37
N ALA A 81 10.03 4.12 -9.41
CA ALA A 81 11.06 3.10 -9.56
C ALA A 81 11.91 3.35 -10.82
N LYS A 82 13.22 3.10 -10.72
CA LYS A 82 14.16 3.19 -11.84
C LYS A 82 15.04 1.95 -11.86
N GLY A 83 15.13 1.30 -13.02
CA GLY A 83 15.98 0.11 -13.18
C GLY A 83 15.62 -1.04 -12.24
N GLY A 84 14.33 -1.20 -11.92
CA GLY A 84 13.86 -2.25 -11.00
C GLY A 84 14.10 -1.97 -9.52
N LYS A 85 14.34 -0.72 -9.14
CA LYS A 85 14.60 -0.33 -7.75
C LYS A 85 13.81 0.90 -7.32
N PHE A 86 13.47 0.94 -6.04
CA PHE A 86 13.07 2.15 -5.34
C PHE A 86 14.26 2.75 -4.58
N THR A 87 14.31 4.07 -4.48
CA THR A 87 15.34 4.79 -3.73
C THR A 87 14.66 5.69 -2.70
N CYS A 88 14.90 5.42 -1.42
CA CYS A 88 14.35 6.22 -0.34
C CYS A 88 14.84 7.67 -0.42
N LEU A 89 13.90 8.61 -0.29
CA LEU A 89 14.16 10.05 -0.40
C LEU A 89 15.22 10.58 0.57
N TRP A 90 15.33 10.02 1.78
CA TRP A 90 16.16 10.62 2.83
C TRP A 90 17.64 10.27 2.71
N HIS A 91 17.97 8.98 2.59
CA HIS A 91 19.35 8.49 2.68
C HIS A 91 19.72 7.57 1.50
N ASN A 92 18.92 7.57 0.43
CA ASN A 92 19.14 6.81 -0.80
C ASN A 92 19.27 5.30 -0.62
N TRP A 93 18.67 4.73 0.43
CA TRP A 93 18.59 3.29 0.56
C TRP A 93 17.77 2.72 -0.58
N GLU A 94 18.34 1.73 -1.26
CA GLU A 94 17.73 1.09 -2.41
C GLU A 94 17.00 -0.18 -2.02
N TYR A 95 15.86 -0.41 -2.65
CA TYR A 95 15.04 -1.59 -2.45
C TYR A 95 14.64 -2.19 -3.80
N ASP A 96 14.74 -3.50 -3.91
CA ASP A 96 14.41 -4.25 -5.11
C ASP A 96 12.88 -4.29 -5.33
N CYS A 97 12.42 -3.96 -6.55
CA CYS A 97 11.00 -3.96 -6.87
C CYS A 97 10.39 -5.37 -6.96
N SER A 98 11.20 -6.43 -7.12
CA SER A 98 10.68 -7.79 -7.25
C SER A 98 10.39 -8.43 -5.89
N SER A 99 11.12 -8.06 -4.86
CA SER A 99 11.15 -8.74 -3.55
C SER A 99 11.05 -7.81 -2.34
N GLY A 100 11.16 -6.49 -2.52
CA GLY A 100 11.26 -5.55 -1.39
C GLY A 100 12.56 -5.67 -0.59
N ALA A 101 13.52 -6.51 -1.02
CA ALA A 101 14.81 -6.67 -0.38
C ALA A 101 15.57 -5.34 -0.39
N CYS A 102 16.21 -5.01 0.73
CA CYS A 102 17.09 -3.84 0.78
C CYS A 102 18.44 -4.17 0.17
N LEU A 103 18.80 -3.45 -0.89
CA LEU A 103 20.05 -3.64 -1.62
C LEU A 103 21.23 -2.94 -0.93
N THR A 104 20.94 -1.95 -0.07
CA THR A 104 21.96 -1.24 0.73
C THR A 104 22.32 -2.01 2.01
N ASN A 105 21.34 -2.68 2.64
CA ASN A 105 21.56 -3.52 3.82
C ASN A 105 20.58 -4.70 3.82
N SER A 106 21.05 -5.88 3.43
CA SER A 106 20.23 -7.08 3.23
C SER A 106 19.44 -7.55 4.46
N ASN A 107 19.80 -7.10 5.67
CA ASN A 107 19.12 -7.50 6.90
C ASN A 107 17.82 -6.71 7.18
N LEU A 108 17.52 -5.69 6.36
CA LEU A 108 16.41 -4.76 6.60
C LEU A 108 15.46 -4.65 5.39
N PRO A 109 14.85 -5.75 4.93
CA PRO A 109 13.89 -5.71 3.82
C PRO A 109 12.61 -4.96 4.20
N LEU A 110 11.92 -4.44 3.18
CA LEU A 110 10.56 -3.93 3.34
C LEU A 110 9.59 -5.11 3.53
N ARG A 111 8.52 -4.86 4.28
CA ARG A 111 7.39 -5.79 4.35
C ARG A 111 6.70 -5.83 2.99
N GLU A 112 6.49 -7.03 2.45
CA GLU A 112 5.57 -7.27 1.34
C GLU A 112 4.17 -7.56 1.88
N TYR A 113 3.15 -7.11 1.15
CA TYR A 113 1.74 -7.34 1.50
C TYR A 113 1.08 -8.22 0.45
N SER A 114 0.23 -9.15 0.89
CA SER A 114 -0.58 -9.95 -0.01
C SER A 114 -1.73 -9.10 -0.56
N LEU A 115 -2.06 -9.31 -1.83
CA LEU A 115 -3.11 -8.57 -2.53
C LEU A 115 -4.13 -9.54 -3.11
N HIS A 116 -5.40 -9.13 -3.05
CA HIS A 116 -6.52 -9.86 -3.62
C HIS A 116 -7.23 -8.94 -4.62
N ILE A 117 -7.25 -9.33 -5.89
CA ILE A 117 -7.87 -8.54 -6.95
C ILE A 117 -9.21 -9.18 -7.32
N ARG A 118 -10.29 -8.39 -7.26
CA ARG A 118 -11.68 -8.79 -7.58
C ARG A 118 -12.36 -7.62 -8.27
N ASP A 119 -13.01 -7.88 -9.42
CA ASP A 119 -13.80 -6.87 -10.14
C ASP A 119 -13.08 -5.51 -10.32
N GLN A 120 -11.82 -5.55 -10.74
CA GLN A 120 -10.94 -4.38 -10.93
C GLN A 120 -10.65 -3.57 -9.65
N LYS A 121 -10.96 -4.12 -8.48
CA LYS A 121 -10.60 -3.57 -7.17
C LYS A 121 -9.46 -4.38 -6.55
N ILE A 122 -8.56 -3.68 -5.87
CA ILE A 122 -7.40 -4.23 -5.19
C ILE A 122 -7.66 -4.15 -3.70
N TYR A 123 -7.69 -5.31 -3.05
CA TYR A 123 -7.80 -5.46 -1.61
C TYR A 123 -6.46 -5.90 -1.04
N ILE A 124 -6.12 -5.43 0.16
CA ILE A 124 -4.83 -5.70 0.79
C ILE A 124 -5.02 -6.53 2.05
N ASP A 125 -4.16 -7.53 2.23
CA ASP A 125 -4.03 -8.23 3.49
C ASP A 125 -2.92 -7.60 4.33
N LEU A 126 -3.27 -7.14 5.53
CA LEU A 126 -2.39 -6.41 6.44
C LEU A 126 -1.76 -7.31 7.51
N LEU A 127 -1.99 -8.63 7.47
CA LEU A 127 -1.43 -9.61 8.41
C LEU A 127 -0.21 -10.36 7.85
#